data_AF-A0A971ZR03-F1
#
_entry.id   AF-A0A971ZR03-F1
#
_cell.length_a   1.000
_cell.length_b   1.000
_cell.length_c   1.000
_cell.angle_alpha   90.00
_cell.angle_beta   90.00
_cell.angle_gamma   90.00
#
_symmetry.space_group_name_H-M   'P 1'
#
loop_
_entity.id
_entity.type
_entity.pdbx_description
1 polymer ?
#
loop_
_entity_poly.entity_id
_entity_poly.type
_entity_poly.pdbx_seq_one_letter_code
_entity_poly.pdbx_strand_id
1 'polypeptide(L)'
;MLSNWQLIRARCHRMPPARRGGAGWLRWLRVGAAGLLLVTLVCVSAQRAAGVVVHLKNQDAPIRGYLVSAGETEVVVAEILPSGATSERAIPRSEIRTMIRAVSDERLAALQPDDPDGYCAYADALAAERDDPDAQRTAIRLYQIAAYLDPPRLGHRCVLSMLPLARHAAEERLWRAMAYLLDPDHDRAVLRVSAAQTERSTELDPRQAELLVKPLRALRQGQQRDALALARRYKLQERLPLLTDAIRYEEFEQACQPTCPHCTRGRQPCPECRGTRFVSGTAGSRVACPACGAKGNVVCSTCGGNYRFHPVPAALVERIVQLEARWLPGADTFETPLHALHSSWSRAVQQGADRVPRGLTLETLTEFDPRQCRFQDGRWTF
;
A
#
# COMPACT_ATOMS: atom_id res chain seq x y z
N MET A 1 -45.56 34.85 -24.59
CA MET A 1 -45.63 34.10 -23.32
C MET A 1 -44.28 34.22 -22.66
N LEU A 2 -44.17 35.20 -21.78
CA LEU A 2 -42.99 35.57 -21.01
C LEU A 2 -43.15 35.05 -19.57
N SER A 3 -42.01 34.91 -18.89
CA SER A 3 -41.83 34.96 -17.42
C SER A 3 -41.93 33.64 -16.65
N ASN A 4 -40.78 33.16 -16.17
CA ASN A 4 -40.57 32.96 -14.72
C ASN A 4 -39.10 32.65 -14.41
N TRP A 5 -38.34 33.71 -14.14
CA TRP A 5 -37.06 33.65 -13.43
C TRP A 5 -37.32 34.10 -12.00
N GLN A 6 -37.18 33.21 -11.01
CA GLN A 6 -37.27 33.58 -9.60
C GLN A 6 -35.88 33.93 -9.05
N LEU A 7 -35.81 35.14 -8.48
CA LEU A 7 -34.68 35.69 -7.73
C LEU A 7 -34.50 34.98 -6.39
N ILE A 8 -33.30 34.45 -6.14
CA ILE A 8 -32.83 34.08 -4.80
C ILE A 8 -32.43 35.37 -4.07
N ARG A 9 -33.20 35.74 -3.04
CA ARG A 9 -32.88 36.85 -2.14
C ARG A 9 -31.75 36.46 -1.20
N ALA A 10 -30.65 37.20 -1.27
CA ALA A 10 -29.56 37.18 -0.30
C ALA A 10 -30.05 37.66 1.09
N ARG A 11 -29.86 36.82 2.13
CA ARG A 11 -29.97 37.23 3.53
C ARG A 11 -28.64 37.86 3.97
N CYS A 12 -28.63 39.18 4.11
CA CYS A 12 -27.56 39.89 4.79
C CYS A 12 -27.58 39.57 6.29
N HIS A 13 -26.57 38.85 6.78
CA HIS A 13 -26.30 38.72 8.20
C HIS A 13 -25.71 40.04 8.73
N ARG A 14 -26.38 40.65 9.71
CA ARG A 14 -25.85 41.76 10.51
C ARG A 14 -24.62 41.28 11.29
N MET A 15 -23.47 41.90 11.06
CA MET A 15 -22.30 41.75 11.93
C MET A 15 -22.50 42.53 13.24
N PRO A 16 -22.08 41.98 14.40
CA PRO A 16 -22.01 42.73 15.65
C PRO A 16 -20.83 43.73 15.65
N PRO A 17 -20.91 44.83 16.43
CA PRO A 17 -19.90 45.87 16.45
C PRO A 17 -18.58 45.40 17.06
N ALA A 18 -17.49 45.82 16.42
CA ALA A 18 -16.11 45.59 16.85
C ALA A 18 -15.81 46.26 18.20
N ARG A 19 -15.48 45.45 19.21
CA ARG A 19 -14.86 45.94 20.46
C ARG A 19 -13.42 46.35 20.18
N ARG A 20 -13.11 47.63 20.40
CA ARG A 20 -11.75 48.16 20.50
C ARG A 20 -11.11 47.60 21.77
N GLY A 21 -10.28 46.57 21.63
CA GLY A 21 -9.35 46.09 22.65
C GLY A 21 -7.93 46.29 22.13
N GLY A 22 -7.23 47.28 22.69
CA GLY A 22 -5.83 47.55 22.39
C GLY A 22 -4.89 46.53 23.06
N ALA A 23 -3.65 46.51 22.55
CA ALA A 23 -2.46 45.92 23.16
C ALA A 23 -2.44 44.38 23.33
N GLY A 24 -2.37 43.65 22.21
CA GLY A 24 -2.03 42.20 22.25
C GLY A 24 -1.30 41.64 21.02
N TRP A 25 -1.10 42.43 19.97
CA TRP A 25 -0.65 41.91 18.66
C TRP A 25 0.85 41.61 18.56
N LEU A 26 1.69 42.14 19.44
CA LEU A 26 3.15 41.93 19.37
C LEU A 26 3.63 40.57 19.91
N ARG A 27 2.75 39.75 20.53
CA ARG A 27 3.11 38.39 20.99
C ARG A 27 2.84 37.28 19.96
N TRP A 28 1.97 37.49 18.98
CA TRP A 28 1.62 36.46 17.98
C TRP A 28 2.62 36.35 16.82
N LEU A 29 3.42 37.40 16.56
CA LEU A 29 4.43 37.38 15.49
C LEU A 29 5.66 36.51 15.80
N ARG A 30 5.94 36.19 17.07
CA ARG A 30 7.08 35.31 17.43
C ARG A 30 6.74 33.81 17.38
N VAL A 31 5.46 33.44 17.45
CA VAL A 31 5.03 32.02 17.37
C VAL A 31 4.84 31.57 15.90
N GLY A 32 4.55 32.49 14.98
CA GLY A 32 4.41 32.18 13.55
C GLY A 32 5.74 31.89 12.83
N ALA A 33 6.85 32.52 13.23
CA ALA A 33 8.14 32.33 12.57
C ALA A 33 8.80 30.97 12.89
N ALA A 34 8.58 30.43 14.10
CA ALA A 34 9.09 29.10 14.47
C ALA A 34 8.32 27.95 13.79
N GLY A 35 7.01 28.14 13.54
CA GLY A 35 6.19 27.15 12.83
C GLY A 35 6.54 27.05 11.34
N LEU A 36 6.88 28.17 10.69
CA LEU A 36 7.24 28.17 9.28
C LEU A 36 8.61 27.50 9.02
N LEU A 37 9.55 27.65 9.95
CA LEU A 37 10.89 27.05 9.86
C LEU A 37 10.87 25.53 10.13
N LEU A 38 9.90 25.04 10.91
CA LEU A 38 9.72 23.60 11.14
C LEU A 38 9.05 22.91 9.94
N VAL A 39 8.16 23.60 9.21
CA VAL A 39 7.50 23.04 8.01
C VAL A 39 8.45 23.02 6.81
N THR A 40 9.32 24.02 6.65
CA THR A 40 10.34 23.99 5.59
C THR A 40 11.46 22.98 5.84
N LEU A 41 11.78 22.65 7.10
CA LEU A 41 12.76 21.61 7.43
C LEU A 41 12.20 20.18 7.25
N VAL A 42 10.88 19.98 7.24
CA VAL A 42 10.27 18.65 6.98
C VAL A 42 10.09 18.39 5.48
N CYS A 43 10.27 19.42 4.64
CA CYS A 43 10.55 19.24 3.20
C CYS A 43 12.02 18.89 2.94
N VAL A 44 12.72 18.24 3.91
CA VAL A 44 13.93 17.46 3.59
C VAL A 44 13.52 16.52 2.47
N SER A 45 14.11 16.81 1.31
CA SER A 45 13.98 16.09 0.07
C SER A 45 13.95 14.59 0.34
N ALA A 46 12.82 13.95 0.04
CA ALA A 46 12.76 12.50 -0.18
C ALA A 46 13.69 12.16 -1.36
N GLN A 47 15.00 12.17 -1.12
CA GLN A 47 16.00 11.77 -2.11
C GLN A 47 15.71 10.32 -2.43
N ARG A 48 15.68 10.02 -3.73
CA ARG A 48 15.54 8.64 -4.18
C ARG A 48 16.71 7.88 -3.58
N ALA A 49 16.40 6.82 -2.84
CA ALA A 49 17.42 5.91 -2.35
C ALA A 49 18.00 5.19 -3.58
N ALA A 50 19.18 5.60 -4.03
CA ALA A 50 19.81 5.05 -5.23
C ALA A 50 20.31 3.63 -4.93
N GLY A 51 20.04 2.66 -5.80
CA GLY A 51 20.60 1.32 -5.66
C GLY A 51 22.12 1.36 -5.74
N VAL A 52 22.76 0.56 -4.88
CA VAL A 52 24.21 0.39 -4.87
C VAL A 52 24.59 -1.08 -4.68
N VAL A 53 25.59 -1.50 -5.43
CA VAL A 53 26.32 -2.76 -5.21
C VAL A 53 27.73 -2.41 -4.76
N VAL A 54 28.06 -2.78 -3.52
CA VAL A 54 29.34 -2.45 -2.88
C VAL A 54 30.17 -3.72 -2.75
N HIS A 55 31.28 -3.78 -3.48
CA HIS A 55 32.28 -4.83 -3.31
C HIS A 55 33.33 -4.37 -2.30
N LEU A 56 33.55 -5.16 -1.25
CA LEU A 56 34.60 -4.89 -0.26
C LEU A 56 35.92 -5.56 -0.67
N LYS A 57 37.03 -5.09 -0.10
CA LYS A 57 38.37 -5.64 -0.37
C LYS A 57 38.56 -7.08 0.14
N ASN A 58 37.91 -7.42 1.26
CA ASN A 58 38.12 -8.67 1.99
C ASN A 58 36.85 -9.55 2.06
N GLN A 59 35.84 -9.29 1.23
CA GLN A 59 34.61 -10.10 1.16
C GLN A 59 34.30 -10.40 -0.31
N ASP A 60 34.08 -11.67 -0.64
CA ASP A 60 33.74 -12.10 -2.00
C ASP A 60 32.29 -11.75 -2.36
N ALA A 61 31.38 -11.83 -1.38
CA ALA A 61 29.98 -11.47 -1.55
C ALA A 61 29.80 -9.94 -1.53
N PRO A 62 29.23 -9.33 -2.58
CA PRO A 62 28.94 -7.90 -2.56
C PRO A 62 27.75 -7.58 -1.64
N ILE A 63 27.80 -6.40 -1.02
CA ILE A 63 26.67 -5.83 -0.29
C ILE A 63 25.73 -5.18 -1.30
N ARG A 64 24.45 -5.51 -1.23
CA ARG A 64 23.41 -5.02 -2.13
C ARG A 64 22.38 -4.25 -1.33
N GLY A 65 22.05 -3.04 -1.77
CA GLY A 65 21.08 -2.24 -1.05
C GLY A 65 20.84 -0.87 -1.65
N TYR A 66 20.31 0.02 -0.82
CA TYR A 66 20.06 1.40 -1.19
C TYR A 66 21.01 2.33 -0.44
N LEU A 67 21.57 3.31 -1.15
CA LEU A 67 22.42 4.33 -0.58
C LEU A 67 21.60 5.23 0.34
N VAL A 68 21.91 5.23 1.63
CA VAL A 68 21.31 6.11 2.63
C VAL A 68 22.11 7.40 2.75
N SER A 69 23.45 7.28 2.82
CA SER A 69 24.36 8.41 2.83
C SER A 69 25.73 8.03 2.29
N ALA A 70 26.44 9.01 1.71
CA ALA A 70 27.81 8.85 1.22
C ALA A 70 28.67 9.99 1.78
N GLY A 71 29.27 9.78 2.96
CA GLY A 71 30.21 10.71 3.57
C GLY A 71 31.62 10.58 2.99
N GLU A 72 32.57 11.35 3.53
CA GLU A 72 33.99 11.28 3.15
C GLU A 72 34.69 10.03 3.71
N THR A 73 34.30 9.57 4.90
CA THR A 73 34.95 8.46 5.61
C THR A 73 34.17 7.15 5.48
N GLU A 74 32.85 7.22 5.38
CA GLU A 74 31.97 6.06 5.36
C GLU A 74 30.82 6.22 4.36
N VAL A 75 30.25 5.08 3.97
CA VAL A 75 29.06 4.96 3.16
C VAL A 75 28.03 4.16 3.95
N VAL A 76 26.81 4.67 4.10
CA VAL A 76 25.73 3.96 4.77
C VAL A 76 24.80 3.37 3.72
N VAL A 77 24.63 2.05 3.76
CA VAL A 77 23.78 1.29 2.84
C VAL A 77 22.67 0.61 3.63
N ALA A 78 21.43 0.76 3.19
CA ALA A 78 20.30 -0.07 3.61
C ALA A 78 20.38 -1.41 2.86
N GLU A 79 21.13 -2.36 3.41
CA GLU A 79 21.36 -3.71 2.87
C GLU A 79 20.05 -4.50 2.85
N ILE A 80 19.72 -5.12 1.71
CA ILE A 80 18.54 -5.98 1.57
C ILE A 80 18.95 -7.39 1.99
N LEU A 81 18.41 -7.84 3.11
CA LEU A 81 18.65 -9.19 3.63
C LEU A 81 17.89 -10.24 2.79
N PRO A 82 18.27 -11.53 2.83
CA PRO A 82 17.54 -12.60 2.14
C PRO A 82 16.06 -12.72 2.52
N SER A 83 15.69 -12.19 3.70
CA SER A 83 14.31 -12.09 4.17
C SER A 83 13.49 -10.99 3.49
N GLY A 84 14.11 -10.14 2.66
CA GLY A 84 13.53 -8.90 2.13
C GLY A 84 13.58 -7.71 3.10
N ALA A 85 13.91 -7.94 4.37
CA ALA A 85 14.09 -6.86 5.34
C ALA A 85 15.32 -6.03 5.01
N THR A 86 15.28 -4.73 5.32
CA THR A 86 16.43 -3.83 5.16
C THR A 86 17.16 -3.64 6.48
N SER A 87 18.50 -3.67 6.46
CA SER A 87 19.35 -3.31 7.59
C SER A 87 20.32 -2.21 7.19
N GLU A 88 20.42 -1.14 7.97
CA GLU A 88 21.44 -0.12 7.73
C GLU A 88 22.82 -0.64 8.14
N ARG A 89 23.80 -0.42 7.27
CA ARG A 89 25.19 -0.81 7.48
C ARG A 89 26.11 0.34 7.08
N ALA A 90 26.87 0.84 8.05
CA ALA A 90 27.95 1.80 7.80
C ALA A 90 29.20 1.04 7.36
N ILE A 91 29.76 1.45 6.22
CA ILE A 91 30.91 0.80 5.57
C ILE A 91 32.02 1.85 5.43
N PRO A 92 33.20 1.65 6.05
CA PRO A 92 34.33 2.54 5.85
C PRO A 92 34.75 2.57 4.38
N ARG A 93 34.97 3.75 3.80
CA ARG A 93 35.42 3.88 2.41
C ARG A 93 36.75 3.19 2.13
N SER A 94 37.60 3.07 3.15
CA SER A 94 38.86 2.33 3.08
C SER A 94 38.67 0.84 2.83
N GLU A 95 37.52 0.26 3.17
CA GLU A 95 37.17 -1.15 2.95
C GLU A 95 36.52 -1.39 1.59
N ILE A 96 35.97 -0.34 0.96
CA ILE A 96 35.29 -0.44 -0.34
C ILE A 96 36.35 -0.63 -1.45
N ARG A 97 36.19 -1.68 -2.25
CA ARG A 97 36.97 -1.90 -3.47
C ARG A 97 36.33 -1.16 -4.64
N THR A 98 35.04 -1.39 -4.86
CA THR A 98 34.24 -0.73 -5.90
C THR A 98 32.81 -0.53 -5.41
N MET A 99 32.20 0.57 -5.82
CA MET A 99 30.78 0.87 -5.59
C MET A 99 30.15 1.17 -6.94
N ILE A 100 29.18 0.35 -7.34
CA ILE A 100 28.52 0.43 -8.63
C ILE A 100 27.12 1.02 -8.41
N ARG A 101 26.76 2.02 -9.23
CA ARG A 101 25.41 2.58 -9.37
C ARG A 101 24.98 2.35 -10.81
N ALA A 102 24.14 1.35 -11.07
CA ALA A 102 23.78 0.99 -12.44
C ALA A 102 22.83 2.02 -13.08
N VAL A 103 21.99 2.66 -12.29
CA VAL A 103 21.03 3.67 -12.76
C VAL A 103 21.71 5.04 -12.86
N SER A 104 21.70 5.63 -14.07
CA SER A 104 22.19 6.98 -14.36
C SER A 104 21.02 7.95 -14.45
N ASP A 105 21.03 8.94 -13.58
CA ASP A 105 20.03 10.00 -13.55
C ASP A 105 20.08 10.84 -14.83
N GLU A 106 21.28 11.06 -15.37
CA GLU A 106 21.49 11.80 -16.62
C GLU A 106 20.87 11.06 -17.81
N ARG A 107 21.06 9.74 -17.89
CA ARG A 107 20.49 8.92 -18.96
C ARG A 107 18.98 8.85 -18.86
N LEU A 108 18.43 8.71 -17.64
CA LEU A 108 16.97 8.77 -17.43
C LEU A 108 16.40 10.13 -17.83
N ALA A 109 17.05 11.23 -17.49
CA ALA A 109 16.62 12.59 -17.85
C ALA A 109 16.72 12.88 -19.36
N ALA A 110 17.62 12.19 -20.07
CA ALA A 110 17.79 12.32 -21.51
C ALA A 110 16.75 11.56 -22.35
N LEU A 111 15.99 10.63 -21.74
CA LEU A 111 14.96 9.87 -22.45
C LEU A 111 13.85 10.78 -22.98
N GLN A 112 13.52 10.63 -24.26
CA GLN A 112 12.42 11.35 -24.86
C GLN A 112 11.09 10.63 -24.57
N PRO A 113 10.03 11.34 -24.18
CA PRO A 113 8.74 10.73 -23.81
C PRO A 113 8.10 9.89 -24.91
N ASP A 114 8.33 10.27 -26.17
CA ASP A 114 7.74 9.62 -27.34
C ASP A 114 8.73 8.65 -28.01
N ASP A 115 9.81 8.26 -27.32
CA ASP A 115 10.84 7.33 -27.82
C ASP A 115 10.80 5.98 -27.08
N PRO A 116 9.85 5.09 -27.44
CA PRO A 116 9.72 3.80 -26.76
C PRO A 116 10.94 2.88 -26.96
N ASP A 117 11.70 3.06 -28.03
CA ASP A 117 12.94 2.31 -28.27
C ASP A 117 14.04 2.72 -27.28
N GLY A 118 14.18 4.02 -27.00
CA GLY A 118 15.08 4.53 -25.97
C GLY A 118 14.79 3.95 -24.58
N TYR A 119 13.51 3.86 -24.21
CA TYR A 119 13.08 3.21 -22.97
C TYR A 119 13.44 1.72 -22.96
N CYS A 120 13.10 0.97 -24.02
CA CYS A 120 13.37 -0.46 -24.11
C CYS A 120 14.88 -0.76 -24.09
N ALA A 121 15.68 -0.01 -24.85
CA ALA A 121 17.13 -0.20 -24.93
C ALA A 121 17.82 0.08 -23.59
N TYR A 122 17.34 1.08 -22.84
CA TYR A 122 17.89 1.32 -21.51
C TYR A 122 17.41 0.27 -20.50
N ALA A 123 16.17 -0.20 -20.60
CA ALA A 123 15.66 -1.31 -19.81
C ALA A 123 16.51 -2.58 -20.00
N ASP A 124 16.84 -2.94 -21.25
CA ASP A 124 17.69 -4.08 -21.59
C ASP A 124 19.08 -3.97 -20.93
N ALA A 125 19.68 -2.76 -20.94
CA ALA A 125 20.96 -2.52 -20.28
C ALA A 125 20.89 -2.66 -18.76
N LEU A 126 19.81 -2.17 -18.13
CA LEU A 126 19.62 -2.30 -16.68
C LEU A 126 19.24 -3.72 -16.25
N ALA A 127 18.51 -4.46 -17.07
CA ALA A 127 18.14 -5.85 -16.81
C ALA A 127 19.36 -6.79 -16.79
N ALA A 128 20.45 -6.42 -17.46
CA ALA A 128 21.71 -7.14 -17.40
C ALA A 128 22.38 -7.04 -16.00
N GLU A 129 22.10 -5.98 -15.25
CA GLU A 129 22.64 -5.73 -13.90
C GLU A 129 21.80 -6.44 -12.83
N ARG A 130 21.79 -7.79 -12.89
CA ARG A 130 20.92 -8.64 -12.06
C ARG A 130 21.15 -8.51 -10.56
N ASP A 131 22.26 -7.93 -10.14
CA ASP A 131 22.61 -7.79 -8.71
C ASP A 131 22.20 -6.44 -8.11
N ASP A 132 21.82 -5.45 -8.93
CA ASP A 132 21.39 -4.13 -8.48
C ASP A 132 19.84 -4.06 -8.38
N PRO A 133 19.28 -3.92 -7.17
CA PRO A 133 17.84 -3.89 -6.98
C PRO A 133 17.15 -2.64 -7.57
N ASP A 134 17.84 -1.51 -7.70
CA ASP A 134 17.30 -0.30 -8.32
C ASP A 134 17.36 -0.38 -9.85
N ALA A 135 18.39 -1.04 -10.40
CA ALA A 135 18.44 -1.35 -11.83
C ALA A 135 17.27 -2.23 -12.26
N GLN A 136 16.98 -3.31 -11.53
CA GLN A 136 15.84 -4.18 -11.83
C GLN A 136 14.50 -3.44 -11.77
N ARG A 137 14.25 -2.68 -10.69
CA ARG A 137 13.02 -1.88 -10.54
C ARG A 137 12.87 -0.85 -11.65
N THR A 138 13.98 -0.20 -12.02
CA THR A 138 14.00 0.78 -13.10
C THR A 138 13.77 0.11 -14.45
N ALA A 139 14.39 -1.04 -14.72
CA ALA A 139 14.18 -1.81 -15.95
C ALA A 139 12.71 -2.20 -16.13
N ILE A 140 12.07 -2.75 -15.09
CA ILE A 140 10.62 -3.07 -15.11
C ILE A 140 9.80 -1.83 -15.48
N ARG A 141 10.06 -0.69 -14.84
CA ARG A 141 9.36 0.57 -15.12
C ARG A 141 9.58 1.03 -16.57
N LEU A 142 10.80 0.98 -17.08
CA LEU A 142 11.12 1.38 -18.45
C LEU A 142 10.48 0.43 -19.48
N TYR A 143 10.46 -0.89 -19.23
CA TYR A 143 9.73 -1.86 -20.07
C TYR A 143 8.23 -1.58 -20.08
N GLN A 144 7.64 -1.27 -18.93
CA GLN A 144 6.22 -0.89 -18.84
C GLN A 144 5.91 0.36 -19.67
N ILE A 145 6.79 1.37 -19.64
CA ILE A 145 6.65 2.57 -20.47
C ILE A 145 6.75 2.23 -21.96
N ALA A 146 7.80 1.52 -22.37
CA ALA A 146 8.00 1.11 -23.76
C ALA A 146 6.84 0.27 -24.31
N ALA A 147 6.39 -0.72 -23.54
CA ALA A 147 5.26 -1.58 -23.88
C ALA A 147 3.95 -0.79 -24.07
N TYR A 148 3.76 0.26 -23.27
CA TYR A 148 2.55 1.09 -23.32
C TYR A 148 2.55 2.08 -24.48
N LEU A 149 3.70 2.68 -24.79
CA LEU A 149 3.86 3.67 -25.85
C LEU A 149 3.73 3.05 -27.25
N ASP A 150 4.19 1.81 -27.45
CA ASP A 150 4.08 1.09 -28.72
C ASP A 150 3.65 -0.37 -28.50
N PRO A 151 2.38 -0.63 -28.10
CA PRO A 151 1.90 -1.97 -27.79
C PRO A 151 2.04 -2.99 -28.93
N PRO A 152 1.72 -2.67 -30.20
CA PRO A 152 1.82 -3.64 -31.30
C PRO A 152 3.24 -4.15 -31.55
N ARG A 153 4.27 -3.30 -31.37
CA ARG A 153 5.66 -3.68 -31.67
C ARG A 153 6.45 -4.12 -30.43
N LEU A 154 6.30 -3.39 -29.33
CA LEU A 154 7.13 -3.57 -28.14
C LEU A 154 6.38 -4.22 -26.97
N GLY A 155 5.05 -4.21 -26.98
CA GLY A 155 4.22 -4.74 -25.90
C GLY A 155 4.63 -6.15 -25.47
N HIS A 156 4.49 -7.11 -26.38
CA HIS A 156 4.82 -8.52 -26.11
C HIS A 156 6.28 -8.71 -25.68
N ARG A 157 7.24 -8.17 -26.46
CA ARG A 157 8.67 -8.28 -26.19
C ARG A 157 9.04 -7.73 -24.80
N CYS A 158 8.63 -6.52 -24.48
CA CYS A 158 8.96 -5.88 -23.21
C CYS A 158 8.37 -6.66 -22.03
N VAL A 159 7.15 -7.20 -22.16
CA VAL A 159 6.54 -8.03 -21.13
C VAL A 159 7.29 -9.35 -20.94
N LEU A 160 7.74 -9.99 -22.02
CA LEU A 160 8.61 -11.17 -21.91
C LEU A 160 9.96 -10.85 -21.25
N SER A 161 10.57 -9.70 -21.57
CA SER A 161 11.82 -9.26 -20.95
C SER A 161 11.68 -8.96 -19.45
N MET A 162 10.48 -8.67 -18.96
CA MET A 162 10.23 -8.50 -17.53
C MET A 162 10.23 -9.84 -16.77
N LEU A 163 9.87 -10.97 -17.39
CA LEU A 163 9.78 -12.28 -16.71
C LEU A 163 10.98 -12.63 -15.80
N PRO A 164 12.26 -12.53 -16.24
CA PRO A 164 13.41 -12.83 -15.38
C PRO A 164 13.62 -11.83 -14.22
N LEU A 165 12.91 -10.69 -14.24
CA LEU A 165 12.94 -9.64 -13.21
C LEU A 165 11.77 -9.78 -12.21
N ALA A 166 10.90 -10.78 -12.39
CA ALA A 166 9.74 -10.96 -11.51
C ALA A 166 10.20 -11.25 -10.09
N ARG A 167 9.64 -10.50 -9.14
CA ARG A 167 9.97 -10.60 -7.71
C ARG A 167 9.41 -11.87 -7.08
N HIS A 168 8.31 -12.37 -7.63
CA HIS A 168 7.63 -13.57 -7.17
C HIS A 168 6.82 -14.24 -8.29
N ALA A 169 6.53 -15.53 -8.14
CA ALA A 169 5.83 -16.33 -9.16
C ALA A 169 4.47 -15.74 -9.60
N ALA A 170 3.74 -15.07 -8.70
CA ALA A 170 2.47 -14.43 -9.05
C ALA A 170 2.62 -13.25 -10.03
N GLU A 171 3.73 -12.53 -9.99
CA GLU A 171 4.01 -11.40 -10.87
C GLU A 171 4.44 -11.93 -12.23
N GLU A 172 5.30 -12.96 -12.24
CA GLU A 172 5.68 -13.68 -13.46
C GLU A 172 4.45 -14.26 -14.18
N ARG A 173 3.52 -14.92 -13.46
CA ARG A 173 2.27 -15.43 -14.04
C ARG A 173 1.43 -14.33 -14.67
N LEU A 174 1.31 -13.19 -13.99
CA LEU A 174 0.56 -12.03 -14.51
C LEU A 174 1.21 -11.49 -15.79
N TRP A 175 2.54 -11.39 -15.84
CA TRP A 175 3.26 -10.95 -17.03
C TRP A 175 3.19 -11.97 -18.16
N ARG A 176 3.27 -13.27 -17.89
CA ARG A 176 3.06 -14.34 -18.89
C ARG A 176 1.67 -14.27 -19.51
N ALA A 177 0.65 -14.10 -18.67
CA ALA A 177 -0.73 -13.93 -19.14
C ALA A 177 -0.86 -12.68 -20.01
N MET A 178 -0.23 -11.56 -19.61
CA MET A 178 -0.21 -10.35 -20.42
C MET A 178 0.48 -10.56 -21.77
N ALA A 179 1.67 -11.18 -21.78
CA ALA A 179 2.41 -11.47 -23.02
C ALA A 179 1.55 -12.28 -23.99
N TYR A 180 0.86 -13.31 -23.50
CA TYR A 180 -0.07 -14.10 -24.32
C TYR A 180 -1.29 -13.30 -24.82
N LEU A 181 -1.80 -12.34 -24.05
CA LEU A 181 -2.90 -11.48 -24.49
C LEU A 181 -2.46 -10.46 -25.56
N LEU A 182 -1.21 -10.01 -25.52
CA LEU A 182 -0.64 -9.09 -26.49
C LEU A 182 -0.29 -9.76 -27.82
N ASP A 183 0.08 -11.05 -27.77
CA ASP A 183 0.34 -11.89 -28.95
C ASP A 183 -0.26 -13.29 -28.76
N PRO A 184 -1.56 -13.48 -29.08
CA PRO A 184 -2.25 -14.76 -28.92
C PRO A 184 -1.74 -15.88 -29.84
N ASP A 185 -1.08 -15.51 -30.94
CA ASP A 185 -0.49 -16.45 -31.90
C ASP A 185 0.87 -16.98 -31.41
N HIS A 186 1.39 -16.45 -30.31
CA HIS A 186 2.62 -16.91 -29.67
C HIS A 186 2.48 -18.30 -29.04
N ASP A 187 3.62 -18.95 -28.80
CA ASP A 187 3.66 -20.27 -28.17
C ASP A 187 3.00 -20.23 -26.77
N ARG A 188 1.96 -21.07 -26.59
CA ARG A 188 1.28 -21.28 -25.30
C ARG A 188 2.21 -21.76 -24.20
N ALA A 189 3.41 -22.24 -24.52
CA ALA A 189 4.47 -22.50 -23.56
C ALA A 189 4.83 -21.26 -22.71
N VAL A 190 4.59 -20.04 -23.19
CA VAL A 190 4.72 -18.81 -22.40
C VAL A 190 3.86 -18.85 -21.13
N LEU A 191 2.74 -19.57 -21.10
CA LEU A 191 1.90 -19.68 -19.90
C LEU A 191 2.47 -20.65 -18.85
N ARG A 192 3.48 -21.47 -19.18
CA ARG A 192 4.08 -22.44 -18.25
C ARG A 192 5.15 -21.77 -17.38
N VAL A 193 4.91 -21.68 -16.06
CA VAL A 193 5.88 -21.15 -15.10
C VAL A 193 7.20 -21.93 -15.16
N SER A 194 8.33 -21.23 -15.19
CA SER A 194 9.65 -21.89 -15.22
C SER A 194 9.97 -22.45 -13.84
N ALA A 195 10.28 -23.74 -13.76
CA ALA A 195 10.64 -24.41 -12.50
C ALA A 195 11.84 -23.74 -11.79
N ALA A 196 12.76 -23.13 -12.54
CA ALA A 196 13.93 -22.43 -11.99
C ALA A 196 13.58 -21.16 -11.19
N GLN A 197 12.38 -20.61 -11.38
CA GLN A 197 11.95 -19.37 -10.72
C GLN A 197 11.11 -19.64 -9.47
N THR A 198 10.49 -20.81 -9.39
CA THR A 198 9.88 -21.37 -8.18
C THR A 198 10.88 -21.44 -7.03
N GLU A 199 12.15 -21.77 -7.32
CA GLU A 199 13.21 -21.86 -6.30
C GLU A 199 13.67 -20.50 -5.73
N ARG A 200 13.46 -19.40 -6.45
CA ARG A 200 13.86 -18.05 -6.00
C ARG A 200 12.82 -17.35 -5.16
N SER A 201 11.56 -17.75 -5.29
CA SER A 201 10.58 -17.35 -4.29
C SER A 201 10.97 -18.08 -3.01
N THR A 202 11.16 -17.35 -1.92
CA THR A 202 10.98 -17.89 -0.56
C THR A 202 9.51 -18.27 -0.42
N GLU A 203 9.06 -19.21 -1.26
CA GLU A 203 7.76 -19.83 -1.18
C GLU A 203 7.76 -20.51 0.18
N LEU A 204 7.08 -19.87 1.11
CA LEU A 204 6.79 -20.45 2.39
C LEU A 204 6.20 -21.83 2.12
N ASP A 205 6.74 -22.83 2.80
CA ASP A 205 6.14 -24.15 2.87
C ASP A 205 4.61 -23.98 2.97
N PRO A 206 3.79 -24.65 2.14
CA PRO A 206 2.33 -24.50 2.15
C PRO A 206 1.72 -24.55 3.56
N ARG A 207 2.31 -25.31 4.48
CA ARG A 207 1.90 -25.33 5.89
C ARG A 207 2.17 -23.99 6.59
N GLN A 208 3.33 -23.39 6.36
CA GLN A 208 3.68 -22.07 6.89
C GLN A 208 2.77 -20.99 6.29
N ALA A 209 2.49 -21.04 4.98
CA ALA A 209 1.54 -20.13 4.34
C ALA A 209 0.14 -20.23 4.97
N GLU A 210 -0.34 -21.45 5.24
CA GLU A 210 -1.63 -21.68 5.90
C GLU A 210 -1.68 -21.09 7.33
N LEU A 211 -0.59 -21.22 8.10
CA LEU A 211 -0.50 -20.63 9.44
C LEU A 211 -0.59 -19.10 9.42
N LEU A 212 -0.17 -18.47 8.32
CA LEU A 212 -0.18 -17.01 8.14
C LEU A 212 -1.52 -16.50 7.62
N VAL A 213 -2.14 -17.26 6.73
CA VAL A 213 -3.46 -16.94 6.17
C VAL A 213 -4.58 -17.12 7.20
N LYS A 214 -4.47 -18.10 8.11
CA LYS A 214 -5.50 -18.40 9.13
C LYS A 214 -5.92 -17.18 9.97
N PRO A 215 -4.99 -16.44 10.61
CA PRO A 215 -5.33 -15.21 11.34
C PRO A 215 -6.01 -14.15 10.47
N LEU A 216 -5.53 -13.93 9.24
CA LEU A 216 -6.07 -12.93 8.31
C LEU A 216 -7.51 -13.29 7.89
N ARG A 217 -7.76 -14.57 7.61
CA ARG A 217 -9.09 -15.09 7.28
C ARG A 217 -10.07 -14.94 8.44
N ALA A 218 -9.63 -15.25 9.66
CA ALA A 218 -10.44 -15.04 10.87
C ALA A 218 -10.81 -13.56 11.05
N LEU A 219 -9.86 -12.64 10.83
CA LEU A 219 -10.13 -11.20 10.89
C LEU A 219 -11.17 -10.78 9.85
N ARG A 220 -11.04 -11.24 8.60
CA ARG A 220 -12.00 -10.97 7.52
C ARG A 220 -13.40 -11.51 7.82
N GLN A 221 -13.51 -12.65 8.51
CA GLN A 221 -14.78 -13.24 8.95
C GLN A 221 -15.40 -12.54 10.17
N GLY A 222 -14.79 -11.44 10.66
CA GLY A 222 -15.25 -10.74 11.85
C GLY A 222 -14.96 -11.47 13.16
N GLN A 223 -14.03 -12.44 13.15
CA GLN A 223 -13.59 -13.19 14.33
C GLN A 223 -12.33 -12.56 14.92
N GLN A 224 -12.40 -11.28 15.35
CA GLN A 224 -11.21 -10.51 15.75
C GLN A 224 -10.43 -11.12 16.92
N ARG A 225 -11.14 -11.72 17.90
CA ARG A 225 -10.51 -12.41 19.04
C ARG A 225 -9.68 -13.61 18.59
N ASP A 226 -10.27 -14.43 17.73
CA ASP A 226 -9.64 -15.65 17.24
C ASP A 226 -8.48 -15.27 16.31
N ALA A 227 -8.66 -14.25 15.47
CA ALA A 227 -7.60 -13.69 14.64
C ALA A 227 -6.38 -13.27 15.48
N LEU A 228 -6.58 -12.52 16.56
CA LEU A 228 -5.49 -12.10 17.44
C LEU A 228 -4.86 -13.27 18.20
N ALA A 229 -5.67 -14.22 18.68
CA ALA A 229 -5.17 -15.41 19.35
C ALA A 229 -4.31 -16.28 18.42
N LEU A 230 -4.78 -16.51 17.19
CA LEU A 230 -4.06 -17.23 16.15
C LEU A 230 -2.78 -16.48 15.74
N ALA A 231 -2.85 -15.15 15.57
CA ALA A 231 -1.70 -14.32 15.24
C ALA A 231 -0.59 -14.44 16.30
N ARG A 232 -0.94 -14.40 17.58
CA ARG A 232 0.01 -14.60 18.70
C ARG A 232 0.56 -16.02 18.71
N ARG A 233 -0.32 -17.03 18.56
CA ARG A 233 0.08 -18.44 18.54
C ARG A 233 1.07 -18.76 17.41
N TYR A 234 0.88 -18.16 16.25
CA TYR A 234 1.71 -18.40 15.07
C TYR A 234 2.81 -17.35 14.87
N LYS A 235 3.03 -16.49 15.88
CA LYS A 235 4.06 -15.43 15.85
C LYS A 235 3.98 -14.58 14.58
N LEU A 236 2.76 -14.16 14.22
CA LEU A 236 2.49 -13.42 12.99
C LEU A 236 3.34 -12.14 12.91
N GLN A 237 3.65 -11.49 14.03
CA GLN A 237 4.52 -10.31 14.08
C GLN A 237 5.91 -10.55 13.46
N GLU A 238 6.51 -11.71 13.71
CA GLU A 238 7.84 -12.06 13.19
C GLU A 238 7.79 -12.42 11.70
N ARG A 239 6.64 -12.93 11.23
CA ARG A 239 6.51 -13.55 9.90
C ARG A 239 5.81 -12.67 8.87
N LEU A 240 4.94 -11.78 9.30
CA LEU A 240 4.19 -10.89 8.41
C LEU A 240 5.12 -9.99 7.57
N PRO A 241 6.23 -9.44 8.10
CA PRO A 241 7.18 -8.66 7.29
C PRO A 241 7.86 -9.48 6.18
N LEU A 242 7.96 -10.81 6.33
CA LEU A 242 8.56 -11.69 5.31
C LEU A 242 7.62 -11.92 4.12
N LEU A 243 6.32 -11.66 4.31
CA LEU A 243 5.29 -11.98 3.33
C LEU A 243 4.97 -10.82 2.42
N THR A 244 4.91 -9.61 2.99
CA THR A 244 4.26 -8.49 2.35
C THR A 244 4.51 -7.18 3.08
N ASP A 245 4.73 -6.13 2.31
CA ASP A 245 4.68 -4.74 2.78
C ASP A 245 3.23 -4.23 2.87
N ALA A 246 2.26 -5.01 2.37
CA ALA A 246 0.87 -4.55 2.22
C ALA A 246 0.15 -4.37 3.56
N ILE A 247 0.44 -5.20 4.58
CA ILE A 247 -0.23 -5.12 5.89
C ILE A 247 0.82 -5.12 7.00
N ARG A 248 0.86 -4.05 7.78
CA ARG A 248 1.70 -3.97 8.97
C ARG A 248 1.05 -4.73 10.13
N TYR A 249 1.86 -5.31 11.03
CA TYR A 249 1.32 -6.08 12.15
C TYR A 249 0.48 -5.20 13.09
N GLU A 250 0.89 -3.94 13.29
CA GLU A 250 0.18 -2.96 14.11
C GLU A 250 -1.20 -2.66 13.54
N GLU A 251 -1.32 -2.57 12.22
CA GLU A 251 -2.60 -2.36 11.54
C GLU A 251 -3.52 -3.59 11.70
N PHE A 252 -2.97 -4.79 11.55
CA PHE A 252 -3.70 -6.03 11.82
C PHE A 252 -4.16 -6.11 13.29
N GLU A 253 -3.29 -5.81 14.24
CA GLU A 253 -3.61 -5.85 15.67
C GLU A 253 -4.66 -4.80 16.04
N GLN A 254 -4.55 -3.57 15.50
CA GLN A 254 -5.54 -2.52 15.68
C GLN A 254 -6.91 -2.95 15.13
N ALA A 255 -6.95 -3.58 13.95
CA ALA A 255 -8.19 -4.14 13.41
C ALA A 255 -8.75 -5.30 14.25
N CYS A 256 -7.89 -6.03 14.97
CA CYS A 256 -8.30 -7.06 15.92
C CYS A 256 -8.79 -6.51 17.27
N GLN A 257 -8.59 -5.23 17.55
CA GLN A 257 -9.02 -4.55 18.78
C GLN A 257 -10.21 -3.62 18.50
N PRO A 258 -11.42 -4.15 18.21
CA PRO A 258 -12.56 -3.30 17.92
C PRO A 258 -12.97 -2.57 19.21
N THR A 259 -12.59 -1.31 19.32
CA THR A 259 -13.09 -0.38 20.34
C THR A 259 -14.17 0.48 19.69
N CYS A 260 -15.42 0.28 20.10
CA CYS A 260 -16.49 1.15 19.60
C CYS A 260 -16.15 2.62 19.96
N PRO A 261 -16.12 3.55 18.99
CA PRO A 261 -15.60 4.89 19.22
C PRO A 261 -16.62 5.77 19.99
N HIS A 262 -17.87 5.30 20.05
CA HIS A 262 -19.00 6.01 20.65
C HIS A 262 -19.28 5.58 22.09
N CYS A 263 -18.57 4.60 22.63
CA CYS A 263 -18.88 4.09 23.96
C CYS A 263 -17.65 3.60 24.72
N THR A 264 -17.79 3.49 26.04
CA THR A 264 -16.79 2.91 26.93
C THR A 264 -17.40 1.64 27.52
N ARG A 265 -16.79 0.48 27.21
CA ARG A 265 -17.27 -0.85 27.64
C ARG A 265 -18.74 -1.13 27.28
N GLY A 266 -19.15 -0.71 26.08
CA GLY A 266 -20.49 -0.98 25.56
C GLY A 266 -21.57 -0.03 26.07
N ARG A 267 -21.19 0.98 26.87
CA ARG A 267 -22.12 1.98 27.41
C ARG A 267 -21.75 3.36 26.92
N GLN A 268 -22.75 4.10 26.46
CA GLN A 268 -22.60 5.49 26.05
C GLN A 268 -23.41 6.39 27.00
N PRO A 269 -23.04 7.68 27.14
CA PRO A 269 -23.85 8.64 27.87
C PRO A 269 -25.28 8.62 27.36
N CYS A 270 -26.26 8.65 28.28
CA CYS A 270 -27.66 8.70 27.90
C CYS A 270 -27.93 9.94 27.03
N PRO A 271 -28.53 9.81 25.84
CA PRO A 271 -28.71 10.93 24.93
C PRO A 271 -29.64 12.03 25.49
N GLU A 272 -30.59 11.65 26.35
CA GLU A 272 -31.53 12.60 26.97
C GLU A 272 -30.88 13.43 28.09
N CYS A 273 -30.28 12.76 29.10
CA CYS A 273 -29.69 13.45 30.24
C CYS A 273 -28.20 13.78 30.06
N ARG A 274 -27.56 13.36 28.96
CA ARG A 274 -26.13 13.56 28.66
C ARG A 274 -25.19 13.13 29.81
N GLY A 275 -25.52 12.04 30.49
CA GLY A 275 -24.72 11.54 31.62
C GLY A 275 -25.09 12.10 32.99
N THR A 276 -25.93 13.13 33.06
CA THR A 276 -26.28 13.83 34.32
C THR A 276 -27.26 13.07 35.22
N ARG A 277 -27.87 11.98 34.72
CA ARG A 277 -28.86 11.12 35.41
C ARG A 277 -30.24 11.76 35.65
N PHE A 278 -30.36 13.08 35.50
CA PHE A 278 -31.58 13.83 35.74
C PHE A 278 -31.97 14.67 34.52
N VAL A 279 -33.26 14.95 34.37
CA VAL A 279 -33.80 15.89 33.38
C VAL A 279 -34.68 16.92 34.09
N SER A 280 -34.90 18.07 33.46
CA SER A 280 -35.76 19.11 34.01
C SER A 280 -37.23 18.69 33.91
N GLY A 281 -37.92 18.64 35.05
CA GLY A 281 -39.37 18.43 35.15
C GLY A 281 -40.16 19.71 34.88
N THR A 282 -41.49 19.58 34.82
CA THR A 282 -42.44 20.65 34.46
C THR A 282 -42.50 21.84 35.42
N ALA A 283 -41.90 21.73 36.62
CA ALA A 283 -41.82 22.80 37.62
C ALA A 283 -40.37 23.20 37.96
N GLY A 284 -39.41 22.92 37.07
CA GLY A 284 -37.98 23.14 37.34
C GLY A 284 -37.37 22.15 38.32
N SER A 285 -38.15 21.16 38.79
CA SER A 285 -37.65 20.05 39.62
C SER A 285 -36.73 19.14 38.81
N ARG A 286 -35.71 18.56 39.46
CA ARG A 286 -34.89 17.51 38.85
C ARG A 286 -35.60 16.18 39.02
N VAL A 287 -36.00 15.56 37.91
CA VAL A 287 -36.58 14.23 37.91
C VAL A 287 -35.58 13.22 37.36
N ALA A 288 -35.61 11.98 37.86
CA ALA A 288 -34.79 10.89 37.35
C ALA A 288 -35.04 10.74 35.84
N CYS A 289 -33.96 10.64 35.04
CA CYS A 289 -34.09 10.51 33.59
C CYS A 289 -34.80 9.19 33.24
N PRO A 290 -35.98 9.23 32.58
CA PRO A 290 -36.78 8.04 32.31
C PRO A 290 -36.08 7.10 31.33
N ALA A 291 -35.34 7.61 30.34
CA ALA A 291 -34.66 6.77 29.36
C ALA A 291 -33.53 5.89 29.95
N CYS A 292 -32.86 6.33 31.01
CA CYS A 292 -31.76 5.56 31.62
C CYS A 292 -32.05 5.07 33.04
N GLY A 293 -33.22 5.40 33.62
CA GLY A 293 -33.55 5.10 35.01
C GLY A 293 -32.49 5.64 35.98
N ALA A 294 -32.07 6.89 35.80
CA ALA A 294 -31.00 7.55 36.57
C ALA A 294 -29.60 6.88 36.55
N LYS A 295 -29.33 5.93 35.63
CA LYS A 295 -27.99 5.33 35.49
C LYS A 295 -26.98 6.25 34.80
N GLY A 296 -27.46 7.25 34.05
CA GLY A 296 -26.64 8.22 33.29
C GLY A 296 -26.02 7.65 32.01
N ASN A 297 -26.06 6.34 31.82
CA ASN A 297 -25.60 5.67 30.62
C ASN A 297 -26.65 4.70 30.09
N VAL A 298 -26.61 4.47 28.78
CA VAL A 298 -27.45 3.50 28.08
C VAL A 298 -26.55 2.53 27.32
N VAL A 299 -27.12 1.38 26.95
CA VAL A 299 -26.46 0.44 26.03
C VAL A 299 -26.11 1.19 24.74
N CYS A 300 -24.88 1.06 24.27
CA CYS A 300 -24.44 1.74 23.07
C CYS A 300 -25.26 1.25 21.87
N SER A 301 -25.95 2.18 21.21
CA SER A 301 -26.77 1.90 20.03
C SER A 301 -25.94 1.44 18.84
N THR A 302 -24.70 1.90 18.70
CA THR A 302 -23.81 1.51 17.59
C THR A 302 -23.30 0.07 17.70
N CYS A 303 -22.94 -0.39 18.92
CA CYS A 303 -22.38 -1.73 19.10
C CYS A 303 -23.29 -2.72 19.83
N GLY A 304 -24.54 -2.33 20.13
CA GLY A 304 -25.49 -3.15 20.87
C GLY A 304 -25.01 -3.54 22.27
N GLY A 305 -24.13 -2.75 22.88
CA GLY A 305 -23.54 -3.08 24.19
C GLY A 305 -22.35 -4.04 24.16
N ASN A 306 -22.01 -4.59 22.99
CA ASN A 306 -20.92 -5.56 22.86
C ASN A 306 -19.53 -4.89 22.92
N TYR A 307 -19.46 -3.57 22.86
CA TYR A 307 -18.22 -2.77 22.83
C TYR A 307 -17.32 -3.04 21.62
N ARG A 308 -17.80 -3.82 20.63
CA ARG A 308 -16.98 -4.51 19.61
C ARG A 308 -17.54 -4.37 18.20
N PHE A 309 -17.94 -3.17 17.80
CA PHE A 309 -18.45 -2.97 16.45
C PHE A 309 -17.65 -1.89 15.75
N HIS A 310 -16.50 -2.31 15.25
CA HIS A 310 -15.90 -1.67 14.09
C HIS A 310 -15.76 -2.74 13.02
N PRO A 311 -16.45 -2.61 11.88
CA PRO A 311 -16.15 -3.45 10.73
C PRO A 311 -14.68 -3.23 10.34
N VAL A 312 -14.01 -4.30 9.92
CA VAL A 312 -12.65 -4.20 9.39
C VAL A 312 -12.68 -3.20 8.22
N PRO A 313 -11.78 -2.19 8.17
CA PRO A 313 -11.78 -1.22 7.09
C PRO A 313 -11.75 -1.93 5.72
N ALA A 314 -12.57 -1.48 4.77
CA ALA A 314 -12.71 -2.14 3.47
C ALA A 314 -11.36 -2.28 2.73
N ALA A 315 -10.50 -1.25 2.80
CA ALA A 315 -9.15 -1.28 2.22
C ALA A 315 -8.22 -2.32 2.89
N LEU A 316 -8.43 -2.64 4.17
CA LEU A 316 -7.70 -3.72 4.83
C LEU A 316 -8.25 -5.09 4.42
N VAL A 317 -9.56 -5.23 4.28
CA VAL A 317 -10.20 -6.46 3.76
C VAL A 317 -9.70 -6.78 2.35
N GLU A 318 -9.62 -5.78 1.48
CA GLU A 318 -9.10 -5.95 0.12
C GLU A 318 -7.65 -6.47 0.11
N ARG A 319 -6.76 -5.87 0.90
CA ARG A 319 -5.37 -6.34 1.05
C ARG A 319 -5.28 -7.74 1.65
N ILE A 320 -6.14 -8.07 2.61
CA ILE A 320 -6.23 -9.43 3.16
C ILE A 320 -6.61 -10.42 2.06
N VAL A 321 -7.63 -10.12 1.25
CA VAL A 321 -8.09 -10.99 0.16
C VAL A 321 -7.00 -11.19 -0.89
N GLN A 322 -6.27 -10.13 -1.26
CA GLN A 322 -5.14 -10.22 -2.19
C GLN A 322 -4.04 -11.13 -1.64
N LEU A 323 -3.76 -11.08 -0.33
CA LEU A 323 -2.81 -11.99 0.31
C LEU A 323 -3.34 -13.42 0.36
N GLU A 324 -4.60 -13.64 0.73
CA GLU A 324 -5.21 -14.97 0.71
C GLU A 324 -5.12 -15.60 -0.69
N ALA A 325 -5.43 -14.83 -1.73
CA ALA A 325 -5.37 -15.28 -3.13
C ALA A 325 -3.94 -15.61 -3.59
N ARG A 326 -2.94 -14.84 -3.12
CA ARG A 326 -1.52 -15.08 -3.44
C ARG A 326 -1.02 -16.40 -2.87
N TRP A 327 -1.52 -16.82 -1.70
CA TRP A 327 -0.95 -17.90 -0.90
C TRP A 327 -1.84 -19.15 -0.77
N LEU A 328 -3.01 -19.18 -1.42
CA LEU A 328 -3.86 -20.38 -1.46
C LEU A 328 -3.20 -21.45 -2.35
N PRO A 329 -2.75 -22.59 -1.77
CA PRO A 329 -2.21 -23.69 -2.55
C PRO A 329 -3.30 -24.28 -3.45
N GLY A 330 -2.98 -24.50 -4.73
CA GLY A 330 -3.90 -25.11 -5.70
C GLY A 330 -4.47 -24.18 -6.77
N ALA A 331 -4.07 -22.90 -6.82
CA ALA A 331 -4.35 -22.08 -8.01
C ALA A 331 -3.69 -22.64 -9.29
N ASP A 332 -2.62 -23.43 -9.15
CA ASP A 332 -1.92 -24.05 -10.29
C ASP A 332 -2.51 -25.43 -10.69
N THR A 333 -3.37 -26.04 -9.86
CA THR A 333 -4.12 -27.26 -10.21
C THR A 333 -5.58 -26.91 -10.45
N PHE A 334 -5.86 -26.34 -11.63
CA PHE A 334 -7.23 -26.15 -12.15
C PHE A 334 -7.90 -27.48 -12.55
N GLU A 335 -7.76 -28.53 -11.74
CA GLU A 335 -8.62 -29.72 -11.79
C GLU A 335 -9.74 -29.66 -10.74
N THR A 336 -10.01 -28.48 -10.18
CA THR A 336 -11.27 -28.28 -9.46
C THR A 336 -12.40 -28.30 -10.51
N PRO A 337 -13.40 -29.19 -10.42
CA PRO A 337 -14.47 -29.26 -11.41
C PRO A 337 -15.11 -27.89 -11.58
N LEU A 338 -15.19 -27.39 -12.82
CA LEU A 338 -15.74 -26.07 -13.16
C LEU A 338 -17.08 -25.77 -12.45
N HIS A 339 -17.88 -26.80 -12.18
CA HIS A 339 -19.14 -26.71 -11.46
C HIS A 339 -19.03 -26.17 -10.01
N ALA A 340 -17.92 -26.42 -9.29
CA ALA A 340 -17.74 -25.90 -7.94
C ALA A 340 -17.49 -24.37 -7.94
N LEU A 341 -16.73 -23.86 -8.93
CA LEU A 341 -16.44 -22.43 -9.09
C LEU A 341 -17.67 -21.61 -9.52
N HIS A 342 -18.57 -22.19 -10.31
CA HIS A 342 -19.80 -21.49 -10.75
C HIS A 342 -20.72 -21.09 -9.58
N SER A 343 -20.75 -21.90 -8.51
CA SER A 343 -21.57 -21.61 -7.32
C SER A 343 -20.99 -20.52 -6.40
N SER A 344 -19.67 -20.29 -6.41
CA SER A 344 -19.05 -19.23 -5.62
C SER A 344 -19.06 -17.88 -6.34
N TRP A 345 -18.86 -17.87 -7.67
CA TRP A 345 -18.86 -16.66 -8.47
C TRP A 345 -20.25 -16.02 -8.58
N SER A 346 -21.28 -16.84 -8.81
CA SER A 346 -22.67 -16.36 -8.79
C SER A 346 -23.03 -15.72 -7.45
N ARG A 347 -22.58 -16.28 -6.33
CA ARG A 347 -22.80 -15.73 -4.99
C ARG A 347 -22.00 -14.44 -4.74
N ALA A 348 -20.77 -14.33 -5.24
CA ALA A 348 -19.95 -13.11 -5.14
C ALA A 348 -20.53 -11.95 -5.95
N VAL A 349 -21.01 -12.23 -7.18
CA VAL A 349 -21.72 -11.26 -8.03
C VAL A 349 -23.05 -10.85 -7.39
N GLN A 350 -23.82 -11.80 -6.83
CA GLN A 350 -25.07 -11.51 -6.10
C GLN A 350 -24.88 -10.72 -4.81
N GLN A 351 -23.68 -10.76 -4.19
CA GLN A 351 -23.35 -9.99 -2.99
C GLN A 351 -22.94 -8.54 -3.28
N GLY A 352 -23.14 -8.03 -4.50
CA GLY A 352 -22.83 -6.65 -4.85
C GLY A 352 -21.34 -6.40 -5.05
N ALA A 353 -20.59 -7.42 -5.49
CA ALA A 353 -19.29 -7.18 -6.12
C ALA A 353 -19.53 -6.53 -7.50
N ASP A 354 -19.98 -5.27 -7.51
CA ASP A 354 -20.35 -4.48 -8.70
C ASP A 354 -19.16 -4.16 -9.62
N ARG A 355 -17.98 -4.74 -9.36
CA ARG A 355 -16.81 -4.61 -10.21
C ARG A 355 -16.54 -5.97 -10.83
N VAL A 356 -17.02 -6.14 -12.06
CA VAL A 356 -16.44 -7.12 -12.99
C VAL A 356 -14.92 -6.92 -12.93
N PRO A 357 -14.11 -7.96 -12.66
CA PRO A 357 -12.67 -7.83 -12.67
C PRO A 357 -12.27 -7.15 -13.97
N ARG A 358 -11.56 -6.03 -13.88
CA ARG A 358 -11.04 -5.39 -15.09
C ARG A 358 -10.19 -6.45 -15.80
N GLY A 359 -10.43 -6.62 -17.10
CA GLY A 359 -9.58 -7.49 -17.91
C GLY A 359 -8.12 -7.09 -17.72
N LEU A 360 -7.21 -8.06 -17.81
CA LEU A 360 -5.79 -7.79 -17.75
C LEU A 360 -5.42 -6.96 -18.98
N THR A 361 -5.15 -5.67 -18.79
CA THR A 361 -4.66 -4.72 -19.80
C THR A 361 -3.33 -4.10 -19.36
N LEU A 362 -2.56 -3.52 -20.29
CA LEU A 362 -1.29 -2.85 -19.94
C LEU A 362 -1.48 -1.78 -18.85
N GLU A 363 -2.61 -1.07 -18.84
CA GLU A 363 -2.97 -0.11 -17.79
C GLU A 363 -3.18 -0.76 -16.41
N THR A 364 -3.61 -2.02 -16.36
CA THR A 364 -3.77 -2.75 -15.10
C THR A 364 -2.46 -3.37 -14.60
N LEU A 365 -1.44 -3.41 -15.46
CA LEU A 365 -0.12 -3.95 -15.14
C LEU A 365 0.81 -2.88 -14.56
N THR A 366 0.52 -1.61 -14.79
CA THR A 366 1.29 -0.47 -14.27
C THR A 366 0.58 0.20 -13.09
N GLU A 367 1.35 0.60 -12.08
CA GLU A 367 0.84 1.37 -10.92
C GLU A 367 0.74 2.89 -11.22
N PHE A 368 1.24 3.31 -12.39
CA PHE A 368 1.35 4.69 -12.84
C PHE A 368 0.87 4.83 -14.29
N ASP A 369 0.54 6.05 -14.72
CA ASP A 369 0.26 6.37 -16.13
C ASP A 369 1.58 6.53 -16.90
N PRO A 370 1.92 5.62 -17.85
CA PRO A 370 3.19 5.69 -18.55
C PRO A 370 3.33 6.90 -19.48
N ARG A 371 2.23 7.55 -19.89
CA ARG A 371 2.26 8.78 -20.72
C ARG A 371 2.72 10.00 -19.95
N GLN A 372 2.46 10.01 -18.64
CA GLN A 372 2.78 11.15 -17.77
C GLN A 372 4.10 10.94 -17.03
N CYS A 373 4.61 9.71 -17.00
CA CYS A 373 5.82 9.35 -16.30
C CYS A 373 7.07 9.99 -16.93
N ARG A 374 7.70 10.92 -16.20
CA ARG A 374 8.96 11.55 -16.63
C ARG A 374 10.00 11.48 -15.52
N PHE A 375 11.27 11.45 -15.88
CA PHE A 375 12.36 11.55 -14.91
C PHE A 375 12.93 12.97 -14.92
N GLN A 376 12.74 13.70 -13.82
CA GLN A 376 13.17 15.10 -13.66
C GLN A 376 13.72 15.31 -12.25
N ASP A 377 14.83 16.03 -12.14
CA ASP A 377 15.47 16.39 -10.87
C ASP A 377 15.73 15.18 -9.93
N GLY A 378 16.19 14.06 -10.50
CA GLY A 378 16.50 12.83 -9.75
C GLY A 378 15.26 12.05 -9.27
N ARG A 379 14.06 12.38 -9.76
CA ARG A 379 12.80 11.75 -9.36
C ARG A 379 11.90 11.43 -10.55
N TRP A 380 11.06 10.43 -10.37
CA TRP A 380 9.94 10.18 -11.27
C TRP A 380 8.79 11.12 -10.92
N THR A 381 8.33 11.89 -11.90
CA THR A 381 7.12 12.71 -11.84
C THR A 381 5.99 12.00 -12.57
N PHE A 382 4.77 12.11 -12.04
CA PHE A 382 3.55 11.48 -12.55
C PHE A 382 2.48 12.53 -12.77
#